data_AF-A0A430KRE2-F1
#
_entry.id   AF-A0A430KRE2-F1
#
_cell.length_a   1.000
_cell.length_b   1.000
_cell.length_c   1.000
_cell.angle_alpha   90.00
_cell.angle_beta   90.00
_cell.angle_gamma   90.00
#
_symmetry.space_group_name_H-M   'P 1'
#
loop_
_entity.id
_entity.type
_entity.pdbx_description
1 polymer ?
#
loop_
_entity_poly.entity_id
_entity_poly.type
_entity_poly.pdbx_seq_one_letter_code
_entity_poly.pdbx_strand_id
1 'polypeptide(L)' 'MPKLLFYAEPGLIINRELGEHIAETWKNITAVDLGEGKHYLQESHPHEIGEGIVDWYKKVIK' A
#
# COMPACT_ATOMS: atom_id res chain seq x y z
N MET A 1 -5.64 14.26 -7.12
CA MET A 1 -4.96 13.92 -5.86
C MET A 1 -4.30 12.56 -5.98
N PRO A 2 -2.96 12.49 -5.88
CA PRO A 2 -2.22 11.25 -5.79
C PRO A 2 -2.54 10.49 -4.49
N LYS A 3 -2.53 9.16 -4.52
CA LYS A 3 -2.79 8.27 -3.37
C LYS A 3 -1.79 7.13 -3.34
N LEU A 4 -1.48 6.65 -2.15
CA LEU A 4 -0.63 5.49 -1.89
C LEU A 4 -1.39 4.51 -1.00
N LEU A 5 -1.49 3.25 -1.43
CA LEU A 5 -2.10 2.15 -0.68
C LEU A 5 -1.03 1.10 -0.38
N PHE A 6 -0.95 0.69 0.88
CA PHE A 6 -0.26 -0.53 1.29
C PHE A 6 -1.31 -1.57 1.69
N TYR A 7 -1.15 -2.79 1.22
CA TYR A 7 -2.06 -3.90 1.56
C TYR A 7 -1.26 -5.20 1.73
N ALA A 8 -1.85 -6.19 2.39
CA ALA A 8 -1.20 -7.46 2.72
C ALA A 8 -2.23 -8.60 2.69
N GLU A 9 -1.75 -9.84 2.76
CA GLU A 9 -2.52 -11.08 2.80
C GLU A 9 -2.27 -11.83 4.12
N PRO A 10 -3.31 -12.26 4.87
CA PRO A 10 -4.74 -12.09 4.59
C PRO A 10 -5.26 -10.66 4.77
N GLY A 11 -4.46 -9.76 5.33
CA GLY A 11 -4.89 -8.42 5.69
C GLY A 11 -5.92 -8.45 6.83
N LEU A 12 -6.75 -7.40 6.92
CA LEU A 12 -7.90 -7.40 7.84
C LEU A 12 -9.10 -6.68 7.23
N ILE A 13 -9.00 -5.35 7.12
CA ILE A 13 -10.06 -4.51 6.51
C ILE A 13 -9.87 -4.50 5.00
N ILE A 14 -8.62 -4.32 4.56
CA ILE A 14 -8.19 -4.48 3.18
C ILE A 14 -7.45 -5.81 3.13
N ASN A 15 -8.07 -6.80 2.49
CA ASN A 15 -7.45 -8.06 2.11
C ASN A 15 -6.82 -7.92 0.70
N ARG A 16 -6.17 -8.98 0.22
CA ARG A 16 -5.53 -8.96 -1.11
C ARG A 16 -6.49 -8.61 -2.24
N GLU A 17 -7.64 -9.27 -2.30
CA GLU A 17 -8.63 -9.06 -3.38
C GLU A 17 -9.11 -7.60 -3.42
N LEU A 18 -9.46 -7.00 -2.26
CA LEU A 18 -9.87 -5.61 -2.20
C LEU A 18 -8.71 -4.66 -2.52
N GLY A 19 -7.49 -4.98 -2.07
CA GLY A 19 -6.29 -4.21 -2.37
C GLY A 19 -6.00 -4.14 -3.88
N GLU A 20 -6.06 -5.29 -4.55
CA GLU A 20 -5.92 -5.42 -6.01
C GLU A 20 -7.05 -4.67 -6.74
N HIS A 21 -8.30 -4.83 -6.29
CA HIS A 21 -9.42 -4.09 -6.86
C HIS A 21 -9.27 -2.57 -6.75
N ILE A 22 -8.81 -2.05 -5.61
CA ILE A 22 -8.53 -0.62 -5.42
C ILE A 22 -7.40 -0.18 -6.37
N ALA A 23 -6.33 -0.97 -6.50
CA ALA A 23 -5.20 -0.68 -7.37
C ALA A 23 -5.63 -0.52 -8.84
N GLU A 24 -6.58 -1.33 -9.30
CA GLU A 24 -7.08 -1.32 -10.68
C GLU A 24 -8.11 -0.21 -10.95
N THR A 25 -8.96 0.12 -9.97
CA THR A 25 -10.14 0.95 -10.21
C THR A 25 -9.97 2.41 -9.78
N TRP A 26 -9.06 2.72 -8.84
CA TRP A 26 -8.93 4.07 -8.31
C TRP A 26 -7.99 4.93 -9.17
N LYS A 27 -8.43 6.14 -9.53
CA LYS A 27 -7.60 7.08 -10.31
C LYS A 27 -6.44 7.61 -9.47
N ASN A 28 -5.25 7.77 -10.06
CA ASN A 28 -4.05 8.33 -9.39
C ASN A 28 -3.65 7.57 -8.11
N ILE A 29 -3.67 6.24 -8.14
CA ILE A 29 -3.26 5.37 -7.03
C ILE A 29 -1.92 4.73 -7.35
N THR A 30 -1.08 4.57 -6.33
CA THR A 30 0.02 3.61 -6.31
C THR A 30 -0.31 2.61 -5.23
N ALA A 31 -0.31 1.33 -5.55
CA ALA A 31 -0.58 0.26 -4.60
C ALA A 31 0.66 -0.61 -4.43
N VAL A 32 0.94 -1.00 -3.19
CA VAL A 32 2.10 -1.81 -2.80
C VAL A 32 1.59 -3.00 -1.99
N ASP A 33 1.80 -4.19 -2.52
CA ASP A 33 1.58 -5.46 -1.81
C ASP A 33 2.78 -5.71 -0.88
N LEU A 34 2.52 -5.82 0.42
CA LEU A 34 3.52 -6.08 1.46
C LEU A 34 3.71 -7.59 1.72
N GLY A 35 2.96 -8.46 1.06
CA GLY A 35 3.00 -9.89 1.32
C GLY A 35 2.23 -10.27 2.59
N GLU A 36 2.84 -11.04 3.49
CA GLU A 36 2.14 -11.60 4.66
C GLU A 36 1.90 -10.54 5.74
N GLY A 37 0.64 -10.28 6.10
CA GLY A 37 0.33 -9.30 7.15
C GLY A 37 -1.14 -9.27 7.57
N LYS A 38 -1.41 -8.66 8.74
CA LYS A 38 -2.76 -8.50 9.30
C LYS A 38 -3.15 -7.03 9.43
N HIS A 39 -3.33 -6.54 10.66
CA HIS A 39 -3.91 -5.21 10.89
C HIS A 39 -2.88 -4.09 11.03
N TYR A 40 -1.89 -4.27 11.91
CA TYR A 40 -0.88 -3.25 12.21
C TYR A 40 0.33 -3.38 11.29
N LEU A 41 0.13 -3.10 10.00
CA LEU A 41 1.17 -3.28 8.98
C LEU A 41 2.38 -2.36 9.21
N GLN A 42 2.21 -1.22 9.87
CA GLN A 42 3.32 -0.36 10.28
C GLN A 42 4.24 -1.01 11.32
N GLU A 43 3.74 -1.95 12.12
CA GLU A 43 4.56 -2.66 13.12
C GLU A 43 5.26 -3.87 12.50
N SER A 44 4.63 -4.51 11.51
CA SER A 44 5.21 -5.69 10.84
C SER A 44 6.09 -5.36 9.64
N HIS A 45 5.81 -4.28 8.91
CA HIS A 45 6.55 -3.84 7.70
C HIS A 45 6.96 -2.35 7.79
N PRO A 46 7.58 -1.90 8.90
CA PRO A 46 7.92 -0.49 9.08
C PRO A 46 8.89 0.03 8.02
N HIS A 47 9.83 -0.81 7.58
CA HIS A 47 10.88 -0.41 6.63
C HIS A 47 10.32 -0.29 5.22
N GLU A 48 9.57 -1.29 4.76
CA GLU A 48 8.95 -1.34 3.44
C GLU A 48 7.95 -0.19 3.26
N ILE A 49 7.17 0.11 4.31
CA ILE A 49 6.26 1.26 4.29
C ILE A 49 7.04 2.57 4.21
N GLY A 50 8.10 2.73 5.01
CA GLY A 50 8.94 3.93 4.98
C GLY A 50 9.57 4.17 3.61
N GLU A 51 10.17 3.13 3.02
CA GLU A 51 10.76 3.18 1.68
C GLU A 51 9.70 3.47 0.60
N GLY A 52 8.56 2.78 0.67
CA GLY A 52 7.45 2.98 -0.26
C GLY A 52 6.90 4.42 -0.25
N ILE A 53 6.81 5.05 0.94
CA ILE A 53 6.41 6.46 1.06
C ILE A 53 7.44 7.39 0.40
N VAL A 54 8.73 7.18 0.67
CA VAL A 54 9.81 8.01 0.09
C VAL A 54 9.82 7.89 -1.44
N ASP A 55 9.71 6.68 -1.96
CA ASP A 55 9.72 6.43 -3.40
C ASP A 55 8.49 6.98 -4.11
N TRP A 56 7.31 6.84 -3.49
CA TRP A 56 6.09 7.45 -3.99
C TRP A 56 6.19 8.99 -3.99
N TYR A 57 6.67 9.58 -2.90
CA TYR A 57 6.82 11.04 -2.78
C TYR A 57 7.75 11.60 -3.87
N LYS A 58 8.89 10.96 -4.09
CA LYS A 58 9.87 11.35 -5.14
C LYS A 58 9.32 11.25 -6.56
N LYS A 59 8.32 10.39 -6.82
CA LYS A 59 7.72 10.23 -8.15
C LYS A 59 6.60 11.22 -8.44
N VAL A 60 5.96 11.72 -7.39
CA VAL A 60 4.64 12.38 -7.48
C VAL A 60 4.69 13.86 -7.12
N ILE A 61 5.53 14.23 -6.16
CA ILE A 61 5.61 15.60 -5.61
C ILE A 61 6.89 16.31 -6.06
N LYS A 62 7.95 15.53 -6.32
CA LYS A 62 9.22 16.01 -6.85
C LYS A 62 9.30 15.75 -8.34
#